data_AF-A0A521GXP8-F1
#
_entry.id   AF-A0A521GXP8-F1
#
_cell.length_a   1.000
_cell.length_b   1.000
_cell.length_c   1.000
_cell.angle_alpha   90.00
_cell.angle_beta   90.00
_cell.angle_gamma   90.00
#
_symmetry.space_group_name_H-M   'P 1'
#
loop_
_entity.id
_entity.type
_entity.pdbx_description
1 polymer ?
#
loop_
_entity_poly.entity_id
_entity_poly.type
_entity_poly.pdbx_seq_one_letter_code
_entity_poly.pdbx_strand_id
1 'polypeptide(L)'
;MNSPLFIANLALTVVLLGLTIHAGLTHRRRRHYVLVALTVTALAAAIVQAELYGRGFRFEPWRLGVHLACAFSALATLPGVAWSGLGLARARVRRVVHRRWVSAFVTLALLAIATAGFMFLNARRLA
;
A
#
# COMPACT_ATOMS: atom_id res chain seq x y z
N MET A 1 -21.20 -4.30 -5.65
CA MET A 1 -20.01 -3.54 -6.08
C MET A 1 -19.25 -4.33 -7.12
N ASN A 2 -18.69 -3.68 -8.14
CA ASN A 2 -18.08 -4.38 -9.27
C ASN A 2 -16.69 -4.88 -8.88
N SER A 3 -16.55 -6.19 -8.59
CA SER A 3 -15.24 -6.85 -8.37
C SER A 3 -14.18 -6.46 -9.41
N PRO A 4 -14.51 -6.27 -10.71
CA PRO A 4 -13.56 -5.78 -11.70
C PRO A 4 -12.95 -4.41 -11.35
N LEU A 5 -13.74 -3.47 -10.81
CA LEU A 5 -13.25 -2.15 -10.43
C LEU A 5 -12.26 -2.23 -9.27
N PHE A 6 -12.54 -3.07 -8.27
CA PHE A 6 -11.63 -3.30 -7.14
C PHE A 6 -10.28 -3.88 -7.61
N ILE A 7 -10.33 -4.93 -8.44
CA ILE A 7 -9.13 -5.57 -8.97
C ILE A 7 -8.35 -4.58 -9.86
N ALA A 8 -9.04 -3.80 -10.70
CA ALA A 8 -8.41 -2.79 -11.54
C ALA A 8 -7.70 -1.71 -10.70
N ASN A 9 -8.33 -1.24 -9.63
CA ASN A 9 -7.74 -0.21 -8.78
C ASN A 9 -6.55 -0.75 -7.95
N LEU A 10 -6.63 -2.00 -7.48
CA LEU A 10 -5.51 -2.68 -6.84
C LEU A 10 -4.33 -2.83 -7.81
N ALA A 11 -4.58 -3.31 -9.03
CA ALA A 11 -3.57 -3.45 -10.08
C ALA A 11 -2.95 -2.10 -10.44
N LEU A 12 -3.77 -1.06 -10.61
CA LEU A 12 -3.31 0.32 -10.84
C LEU A 12 -2.41 0.80 -9.70
N THR A 13 -2.78 0.55 -8.44
CA THR A 13 -1.98 0.92 -7.26
C THR A 13 -0.61 0.23 -7.28
N VAL A 14 -0.57 -1.06 -7.60
CA VAL A 14 0.69 -1.83 -7.72
C VAL A 14 1.57 -1.28 -8.85
N VAL A 15 0.98 -0.99 -10.01
CA VAL A 15 1.71 -0.39 -11.15
C VAL A 15 2.27 0.98 -10.79
N LEU A 16 1.44 1.86 -10.20
CA LEU A 16 1.86 3.20 -9.77
C LEU A 16 2.96 3.13 -8.72
N LEU A 17 2.87 2.19 -7.76
CA LEU A 17 3.93 1.96 -6.78
C LEU A 17 5.25 1.53 -7.44
N GLY A 18 5.20 0.59 -8.40
CA GLY A 18 6.36 0.17 -9.18
C GLY A 18 7.00 1.33 -9.95
N LEU A 19 6.19 2.16 -10.61
CA LEU A 19 6.65 3.37 -11.30
C LEU A 19 7.24 4.40 -10.33
N THR A 20 6.63 4.59 -9.16
CA THR A 20 7.12 5.47 -8.09
C THR A 20 8.51 5.07 -7.64
N ILE A 21 8.72 3.77 -7.37
CA ILE A 21 10.03 3.21 -6.97
C ILE A 21 11.03 3.39 -8.10
N HIS A 22 10.67 3.03 -9.33
CA HIS A 22 11.55 3.16 -10.50
C HIS A 22 11.99 4.63 -10.74
N ALA A 23 11.06 5.58 -10.64
CA ALA A 23 11.37 7.01 -10.74
C ALA A 23 12.30 7.49 -9.62
N GLY A 24 12.15 6.93 -8.42
CA GLY A 24 13.03 7.20 -7.27
C GLY A 24 14.45 6.66 -7.46
N LEU A 25 14.59 5.47 -8.04
CA LEU A 25 15.87 4.82 -8.35
C LEU A 25 16.61 5.52 -9.51
N THR A 26 15.87 6.03 -10.50
CA THR A 26 16.42 6.77 -11.66
C THR A 26 16.65 8.26 -11.39
N HIS A 27 16.53 8.71 -10.13
CA HIS A 27 16.74 10.09 -9.69
C HIS A 27 15.84 11.15 -10.38
N ARG A 28 14.72 10.75 -10.99
CA ARG A 28 13.77 11.66 -11.67
C ARG A 28 12.80 12.30 -10.68
N ARG A 29 13.29 13.25 -9.87
CA ARG A 29 12.57 13.84 -8.71
C ARG A 29 11.16 14.35 -9.02
N ARG A 30 10.98 15.15 -10.08
CA ARG A 30 9.65 15.68 -10.46
C ARG A 30 8.65 14.57 -10.73
N ARG A 31 9.03 13.57 -11.54
CA ARG A 31 8.18 12.41 -11.84
C ARG A 31 7.91 11.57 -10.60
N HIS A 32 8.92 11.37 -9.76
CA HIS A 32 8.78 10.65 -8.51
C HIS A 32 7.72 11.30 -7.61
N TYR A 33 7.75 12.62 -7.40
CA TYR A 33 6.75 13.29 -6.55
C TYR A 33 5.33 13.22 -7.12
N VAL A 34 5.16 13.39 -8.43
CA VAL A 34 3.85 13.20 -9.09
C VAL A 34 3.36 11.77 -8.89
N LEU A 35 4.22 10.77 -9.12
CA LEU A 35 3.87 9.36 -8.96
C LEU A 35 3.58 8.99 -7.50
N VAL A 36 4.29 9.56 -6.53
CA VAL A 36 3.98 9.41 -5.09
C VAL A 36 2.57 9.91 -4.80
N ALA A 37 2.21 11.12 -5.25
CA ALA A 37 0.88 11.66 -5.04
C ALA A 37 -0.20 10.77 -5.66
N LEU A 38 -0.02 10.35 -6.91
CA LEU A 38 -0.93 9.43 -7.60
C LEU A 38 -1.05 8.08 -6.88
N THR A 39 0.06 7.52 -6.40
CA THR A 39 0.10 6.24 -5.68
C THR A 39 -0.65 6.35 -4.36
N VAL A 40 -0.46 7.44 -3.60
CA VAL A 40 -1.17 7.67 -2.33
C VAL A 40 -2.68 7.80 -2.57
N THR A 41 -3.09 8.55 -3.59
CA THR A 41 -4.51 8.69 -3.95
C THR A 41 -5.12 7.35 -4.38
N ALA A 42 -4.41 6.58 -5.24
CA ALA A 42 -4.87 5.26 -5.67
C ALA A 42 -4.96 4.27 -4.50
N LEU A 43 -3.97 4.27 -3.60
CA LEU A 43 -3.96 3.45 -2.40
C LEU A 43 -5.14 3.77 -1.48
N ALA A 44 -5.42 5.07 -1.24
CA ALA A 44 -6.57 5.48 -0.45
C ALA A 44 -7.90 4.99 -1.07
N ALA A 45 -8.04 5.14 -2.38
CA ALA A 45 -9.21 4.61 -3.10
C ALA A 45 -9.29 3.07 -3.01
N ALA A 46 -8.17 2.36 -3.08
CA ALA A 46 -8.11 0.91 -2.98
C ALA A 46 -8.50 0.43 -1.58
N ILE A 47 -8.10 1.14 -0.53
CA ILE A 47 -8.51 0.85 0.86
C ILE A 47 -10.03 1.02 1.03
N VAL A 48 -10.60 2.14 0.54
CA VAL A 48 -12.05 2.37 0.62
C VAL A 48 -12.82 1.30 -0.15
N GLN A 49 -12.37 0.92 -1.34
CA GLN A 49 -12.99 -0.16 -2.11
C GLN A 49 -12.82 -1.52 -1.43
N ALA A 50 -11.67 -1.80 -0.80
CA ALA A 50 -11.45 -3.04 -0.05
C ALA A 50 -12.43 -3.15 1.13
N GLU A 51 -12.63 -2.05 1.87
CA GLU A 51 -13.58 -2.01 2.98
C GLU A 51 -15.02 -2.26 2.49
N LEU A 52 -15.45 -1.50 1.48
CA LEU A 52 -16.80 -1.65 0.92
C LEU A 52 -17.04 -3.04 0.33
N TYR A 53 -16.04 -3.63 -0.34
CA TYR A 53 -16.10 -5.00 -0.84
C TYR A 53 -16.18 -6.01 0.31
N GLY A 54 -15.34 -5.83 1.33
CA GLY A 54 -15.25 -6.70 2.50
C GLY A 54 -16.52 -6.73 3.36
N ARG A 55 -17.32 -5.65 3.39
CA ARG A 55 -18.62 -5.61 4.11
C ARG A 55 -19.60 -6.70 3.66
N GLY A 56 -19.46 -7.21 2.44
CA GLY A 56 -20.29 -8.32 1.92
C GLY A 56 -19.84 -9.71 2.37
N PHE A 57 -18.82 -9.81 3.22
CA PHE A 57 -18.22 -11.08 3.62
C PHE A 57 -18.07 -11.17 5.14
N ARG A 58 -18.24 -12.39 5.65
CA ARG A 58 -17.85 -12.77 7.00
C ARG A 58 -16.49 -13.45 6.94
N PHE A 59 -15.52 -12.85 7.61
CA PHE A 59 -14.14 -13.34 7.68
C PHE A 59 -13.90 -14.12 8.97
N GLU A 60 -12.97 -15.06 8.90
CA GLU A 60 -12.47 -15.79 10.06
C GLU A 60 -11.61 -14.83 10.92
N PRO A 61 -11.86 -14.69 12.24
CA PRO A 61 -11.25 -13.63 13.05
C PRO A 61 -9.71 -13.61 13.02
N TRP A 62 -9.07 -14.77 13.07
CA TRP A 62 -7.60 -14.84 13.09
C TRP A 62 -6.99 -14.45 11.73
N ARG A 63 -7.63 -14.80 10.60
CA ARG A 63 -7.16 -14.42 9.26
C ARG A 63 -7.27 -12.92 9.04
N LEU A 64 -8.40 -12.35 9.45
CA LEU A 64 -8.61 -10.90 9.45
C LEU A 64 -7.59 -10.21 10.37
N GLY A 65 -7.32 -10.77 11.55
CA GLY A 65 -6.31 -10.26 12.48
C GLY A 65 -4.91 -10.20 11.87
N VAL A 66 -4.48 -11.27 11.19
CA VAL A 66 -3.17 -11.30 10.48
C VAL A 66 -3.11 -10.24 9.39
N HIS A 67 -4.16 -10.13 8.57
CA HIS A 67 -4.22 -9.10 7.52
C HIS A 67 -4.14 -7.68 8.10
N LEU A 68 -4.94 -7.40 9.13
CA LEU A 68 -4.96 -6.09 9.79
C LEU A 68 -3.62 -5.78 10.47
N ALA A 69 -2.95 -6.76 11.08
CA ALA A 69 -1.63 -6.57 11.66
C ALA A 69 -0.62 -6.11 10.59
N CYS A 70 -0.62 -6.75 9.42
CA CYS A 70 0.23 -6.33 8.30
C CYS A 70 -0.16 -4.94 7.77
N ALA A 71 -1.45 -4.68 7.57
CA ALA A 71 -1.96 -3.42 7.03
C ALA A 71 -1.67 -2.23 7.96
N PHE A 72 -1.95 -2.36 9.27
CA PHE A 72 -1.63 -1.33 10.25
C PHE A 72 -0.12 -1.14 10.42
N SER A 73 0.67 -2.21 10.35
CA SER A 73 2.14 -2.08 10.35
C SER A 73 2.62 -1.28 9.14
N ALA A 74 2.07 -1.54 7.94
CA ALA A 74 2.39 -0.76 6.76
C ALA A 74 2.04 0.73 6.97
N LEU A 75 0.84 1.03 7.48
CA LEU A 75 0.43 2.41 7.79
C LEU A 75 1.36 3.07 8.82
N ALA A 76 1.79 2.35 9.85
CA ALA A 76 2.69 2.86 10.88
C ALA A 76 4.07 3.27 10.33
N THR A 77 4.48 2.71 9.18
CA THR A 77 5.73 3.13 8.52
C THR A 77 5.60 4.41 7.68
N LEU A 78 4.39 4.84 7.32
CA LEU A 78 4.16 6.02 6.46
C LEU A 78 4.75 7.32 7.03
N PRO A 79 4.61 7.64 8.34
CA PRO A 79 5.27 8.81 8.92
C PRO A 79 6.79 8.79 8.74
N GLY A 80 7.43 7.62 8.88
CA GLY A 80 8.87 7.45 8.66
C GLY A 80 9.28 7.62 7.20
N VAL A 81 8.47 7.11 6.25
CA VAL A 81 8.66 7.32 4.81
C VAL A 81 8.53 8.81 4.46
N ALA A 82 7.50 9.48 4.96
CA ALA A 82 7.26 10.91 4.71
C ALA A 82 8.37 11.78 5.30
N TRP A 83 8.71 11.57 6.58
CA TRP A 83 9.79 12.28 7.26
C TRP A 83 11.13 12.11 6.53
N SER A 84 11.52 10.87 6.22
CA SER A 84 12.77 10.59 5.54
C SER A 84 12.81 11.13 4.10
N GLY A 85 11.67 11.15 3.39
CA GLY A 85 11.53 11.73 2.07
C GLY A 85 11.66 13.26 2.06
N LEU A 86 11.00 13.95 3.00
CA LEU A 86 11.14 15.40 3.20
C LEU A 86 12.57 15.76 3.63
N GLY A 87 13.16 14.98 4.54
CA GLY A 87 14.54 15.13 4.97
C GLY A 87 15.54 14.96 3.81
N LEU A 88 15.29 14.01 2.92
CA LEU A 88 16.12 13.80 1.72
C LEU A 88 16.00 14.96 0.73
N ALA A 89 14.80 15.53 0.57
CA ALA A 89 14.59 16.72 -0.27
C ALA A 89 15.38 17.94 0.23
N ARG A 90 15.56 18.05 1.55
CA ARG A 90 16.32 19.11 2.23
C ARG A 90 17.79 18.76 2.49
N ALA A 91 18.30 17.65 1.94
CA ALA A 91 19.67 17.13 2.17
C ALA A 91 20.03 16.86 3.65
N ARG A 92 19.04 16.65 4.52
CA ARG A 92 19.21 16.39 5.97
C ARG A 92 19.24 14.91 6.34
N VAL A 93 18.77 14.04 5.45
CA VAL A 93 18.68 12.58 5.68
C VAL A 93 19.43 11.83 4.59
N ARG A 94 20.17 10.78 4.98
CA ARG A 94 20.90 9.91 4.05
C ARG A 94 19.92 9.04 3.25
N ARG A 95 20.20 8.83 1.95
CA ARG A 95 19.38 7.97 1.06
C ARG A 95 19.13 6.57 1.62
N VAL A 96 20.10 5.99 2.32
CA VAL A 96 19.98 4.65 2.93
C VAL A 96 18.84 4.59 3.95
N VAL A 97 18.66 5.64 4.75
CA VAL A 97 17.60 5.70 5.76
C VAL A 97 16.22 5.74 5.08
N HIS A 98 16.07 6.59 4.07
CA HIS A 98 14.82 6.66 3.30
C HIS A 98 14.52 5.32 2.60
N ARG A 99 15.52 4.69 1.99
CA ARG A 99 15.36 3.36 1.37
C ARG A 99 14.89 2.31 2.38
N ARG A 100 15.43 2.28 3.60
CA ARG A 100 14.99 1.34 4.64
C ARG A 100 13.52 1.53 5.00
N TRP A 101 13.07 2.77 5.20
CA TRP A 101 11.66 3.07 5.47
C TRP A 101 10.75 2.66 4.30
N VAL A 102 11.13 3.01 3.06
CA VAL A 102 10.36 2.62 1.87
C VAL A 102 10.34 1.11 1.70
N SER A 103 11.45 0.40 1.90
CA SER A 103 11.50 -1.06 1.84
C SER A 103 10.61 -1.70 2.90
N ALA A 104 10.63 -1.21 4.14
CA ALA A 104 9.74 -1.71 5.20
C ALA A 104 8.27 -1.52 4.82
N PHE A 105 7.90 -0.32 4.35
CA PHE A 105 6.54 -0.03 3.87
C PHE A 105 6.11 -0.97 2.75
N VAL A 106 6.93 -1.11 1.69
CA VAL A 106 6.62 -1.93 0.52
C VAL A 106 6.48 -3.40 0.92
N THR A 107 7.40 -3.94 1.73
CA THR A 107 7.32 -5.33 2.19
C THR A 107 6.04 -5.57 2.99
N LEU A 108 5.71 -4.70 3.94
CA LEU A 108 4.49 -4.84 4.75
C LEU A 108 3.22 -4.68 3.90
N ALA A 109 3.22 -3.79 2.91
CA ALA A 109 2.10 -3.63 1.98
C ALA A 109 1.90 -4.88 1.11
N LEU A 110 2.98 -5.48 0.59
CA LEU A 110 2.90 -6.73 -0.18
C LEU A 110 2.40 -7.89 0.70
N LEU A 111 2.86 -7.97 1.96
CA LEU A 111 2.35 -8.93 2.93
C LEU A 111 0.86 -8.70 3.23
N ALA A 112 0.42 -7.44 3.35
CA ALA A 112 -0.99 -7.12 3.54
C ALA A 112 -1.85 -7.56 2.33
N ILE A 113 -1.35 -7.39 1.10
CA ILE A 113 -2.03 -7.88 -0.12
C ILE A 113 -2.10 -9.41 -0.12
N ALA A 114 -1.01 -10.10 0.18
CA ALA A 114 -0.98 -11.56 0.23
C ALA A 114 -1.93 -12.12 1.29
N THR A 115 -1.92 -11.54 2.48
CA THR A 115 -2.81 -11.92 3.59
C THR A 115 -4.27 -11.57 3.32
N ALA A 116 -4.55 -10.51 2.55
CA ALA A 116 -5.91 -10.22 2.07
C ALA A 116 -6.41 -11.38 1.17
N GLY A 117 -5.62 -11.79 0.18
CA GLY A 117 -5.94 -12.95 -0.66
C GLY A 117 -6.21 -14.21 0.17
N PHE A 118 -5.34 -14.47 1.14
CA PHE A 118 -5.49 -15.59 2.08
C PHE A 118 -6.75 -15.52 2.94
N MET A 119 -7.15 -14.33 3.38
CA MET A 119 -8.39 -14.09 4.13
C MET A 119 -9.62 -14.38 3.27
N PHE A 120 -9.58 -14.05 1.97
CA PHE A 120 -10.69 -14.27 1.04
C PHE A 120 -10.90 -15.74 0.64
N LEU A 121 -9.89 -16.61 0.72
CA LEU A 121 -10.01 -18.03 0.37
C LEU A 121 -11.11 -18.78 1.16
N ASN A 122 -11.34 -18.38 2.42
CA ASN A 122 -12.36 -18.98 3.30
C ASN A 122 -13.47 -17.98 3.68
N ALA A 123 -13.57 -16.85 2.98
CA ALA A 123 -14.58 -15.85 3.28
C ALA A 123 -15.97 -16.36 2.89
N ARG A 124 -16.93 -16.25 3.83
CA ARG A 124 -18.34 -16.58 3.54
C ARG A 124 -19.05 -15.31 3.11
N ARG A 125 -19.69 -15.34 1.94
CA ARG A 125 -20.52 -14.21 1.50
C ARG A 125 -21.75 -14.08 2.40
N LEU A 126 -22.05 -12.86 2.83
CA LEU A 126 -23.31 -12.56 3.48
C LEU A 126 -24.38 -12.50 2.39
N ALA A 127 -25.44 -13.32 2.55
CA ALA A 127 -26.55 -13.41 1.62
C ALA A 127 -27.38 -12.12 1.59
#